data_AF-A0A2S1WV58-F1
#
_entry.id   AF-A0A2S1WV58-F1
#
_cell.length_a   1.000
_cell.length_b   1.000
_cell.length_c   1.000
_cell.angle_alpha   90.00
_cell.angle_beta   90.00
_cell.angle_gamma   90.00
#
_symmetry.space_group_name_H-M   'P 1'
#
loop_
_entity.id
_entity.type
_entity.pdbx_description
1 polymer ?
#
loop_
_entity_poly.entity_id
_entity_poly.type
_entity_poly.pdbx_seq_one_letter_code
_entity_poly.pdbx_strand_id
1 'polypeptide(L)'
;REGNGSMSIENRCKGRGEWNTYDVVAVDGVIKLSVNGKFVNGIRGATQKKGYLCLESEGAEIHFRNIKIMELPPGVTAPEQVA
;
A
#
# COMPACT_ATOMS: atom_id res chain seq x y z
N ARG A 1 -1.63 18.16 16.33
CA ARG A 1 -2.97 18.24 15.71
C ARG A 1 -3.09 16.98 14.85
N GLU A 2 -3.73 15.94 15.37
CA GLU A 2 -3.99 14.73 14.59
C GLU A 2 -5.02 15.11 13.52
N GLY A 3 -4.62 15.10 12.25
CA GLY A 3 -5.56 15.22 11.15
C GLY A 3 -6.51 14.02 11.19
N ASN A 4 -7.74 14.20 10.73
CA ASN A 4 -8.62 13.10 10.34
C ASN A 4 -7.97 12.39 9.14
N GLY A 5 -6.92 11.61 9.40
CA GLY A 5 -6.27 10.76 8.43
C GLY A 5 -7.17 9.60 8.06
N SER A 6 -6.78 8.89 6.99
CA SER A 6 -7.34 7.62 6.52
C SER A 6 -7.13 6.49 7.53
N MET A 7 -7.69 6.65 8.74
CA MET A 7 -7.68 5.62 9.76
C MET A 7 -8.57 4.48 9.28
N SER A 8 -8.02 3.26 9.32
CA SER A 8 -8.80 2.05 9.09
C SER A 8 -9.91 2.01 10.14
N ILE A 9 -11.16 1.78 9.74
CA ILE A 9 -12.33 1.75 10.65
C ILE A 9 -12.09 0.80 11.84
N GLU A 10 -11.34 -0.29 11.62
CA GLU A 10 -11.03 -1.29 12.63
C GLU A 10 -9.68 -1.09 13.36
N ASN A 11 -8.98 0.05 13.16
CA ASN A 11 -7.71 0.41 13.83
C ASN A 11 -6.72 -0.76 14.00
N ARG A 12 -6.30 -1.36 12.87
CA ARG A 12 -5.49 -2.59 12.86
C ARG A 12 -4.00 -2.36 13.08
N CYS A 13 -3.52 -1.12 13.03
CA CYS A 13 -2.12 -0.79 13.32
C CYS A 13 -1.84 -0.96 14.81
N LYS A 14 -0.79 -1.71 15.13
CA LYS A 14 -0.22 -1.76 16.47
C LYS A 14 0.47 -0.44 16.80
N GLY A 15 0.65 -0.19 18.10
CA GLY A 15 1.25 1.04 18.61
C GLY A 15 2.72 1.22 18.20
N ARG A 16 3.28 2.38 18.55
CA ARG A 16 4.67 2.75 18.24
C ARG A 16 5.66 1.70 18.78
N GLY A 17 6.62 1.30 17.94
CA GLY A 17 7.66 0.31 18.29
C GLY A 17 7.26 -1.14 17.99
N GLU A 18 5.99 -1.40 17.69
CA GLU A 18 5.52 -2.70 17.26
C GLU A 18 5.59 -2.86 15.74
N TRP A 19 5.91 -4.07 15.29
CA TRP A 19 5.92 -4.39 13.86
C TRP A 19 4.51 -4.61 13.32
N ASN A 20 4.20 -3.90 12.23
CA ASN A 20 2.99 -4.09 11.44
C ASN A 20 3.34 -4.76 10.11
N THR A 21 2.46 -5.66 9.64
CA THR A 21 2.57 -6.30 8.33
C THR A 21 1.59 -5.66 7.37
N TYR A 22 2.08 -5.27 6.18
CA TYR A 22 1.29 -4.66 5.12
C TYR A 22 1.33 -5.58 3.90
N ASP A 23 0.16 -5.97 3.41
CA ASP A 23 0.00 -6.70 2.15
C ASP A 23 -0.72 -5.79 1.16
N VAL A 24 -0.03 -5.45 0.06
CA VAL A 24 -0.58 -4.61 -1.00
C VAL A 24 -0.74 -5.46 -2.25
N VAL A 25 -1.95 -5.47 -2.81
CA VAL A 25 -2.28 -6.19 -4.05
C VAL A 25 -2.78 -5.18 -5.07
N ALA A 26 -2.03 -5.03 -6.16
CA ALA A 26 -2.36 -4.14 -7.28
C ALA A 26 -2.66 -4.97 -8.54
N VAL A 27 -3.91 -4.92 -9.01
CA VAL A 27 -4.37 -5.66 -10.20
C VAL A 27 -5.27 -4.73 -11.02
N ASP A 28 -4.88 -4.45 -12.26
CA ASP A 28 -5.67 -3.71 -13.23
C ASP A 28 -6.30 -2.40 -12.71
N GLY A 29 -5.48 -1.54 -12.10
CA GLY A 29 -5.93 -0.26 -11.53
C GLY A 29 -6.77 -0.39 -10.25
N VAL A 30 -6.91 -1.59 -9.70
CA VAL A 30 -7.45 -1.84 -8.36
C VAL A 30 -6.30 -2.12 -7.41
N ILE A 31 -6.21 -1.34 -6.34
CA ILE A 31 -5.18 -1.48 -5.30
C ILE A 31 -5.89 -1.79 -3.99
N LYS A 32 -5.53 -2.90 -3.34
CA LYS A 32 -6.06 -3.31 -2.04
C LYS A 32 -4.95 -3.32 -1.01
N LEU A 33 -5.26 -2.81 0.18
CA LEU A 33 -4.38 -2.85 1.34
C LEU A 33 -4.98 -3.77 2.41
N SER A 34 -4.14 -4.66 2.92
CA SER A 34 -4.38 -5.38 4.17
C SER A 34 -3.33 -5.01 5.20
N VAL A 35 -3.76 -4.86 6.45
CA VAL A 35 -2.88 -4.58 7.59
C VAL A 35 -3.05 -5.70 8.60
N ASN A 36 -1.95 -6.30 9.01
CA ASN A 36 -1.93 -7.42 9.97
C ASN A 36 -2.91 -8.54 9.61
N GLY A 37 -2.93 -8.93 8.33
CA GLY A 37 -3.74 -10.04 7.80
C GLY A 37 -5.21 -9.73 7.53
N LYS A 38 -5.68 -8.49 7.73
CA LYS A 38 -7.07 -8.08 7.48
C LYS A 38 -7.12 -7.02 6.38
N PHE A 39 -7.99 -7.23 5.39
CA PHE A 39 -8.33 -6.20 4.41
C PHE A 39 -8.89 -4.96 5.10
N VAL A 40 -8.34 -3.77 4.80
CA VAL A 40 -8.76 -2.51 5.40
C VAL A 40 -9.44 -1.58 4.41
N ASN A 41 -8.79 -1.30 3.28
CA ASN A 41 -9.28 -0.37 2.27
C ASN A 41 -8.61 -0.63 0.92
N GLY A 42 -9.13 0.00 -0.14
CA GLY A 42 -8.53 -0.03 -1.46
C GLY A 42 -8.99 1.12 -2.35
N ILE A 43 -8.22 1.33 -3.42
CA ILE A 43 -8.50 2.28 -4.49
C ILE A 43 -8.93 1.50 -5.73
N ARG A 44 -9.80 2.09 -6.54
CA ARG A 44 -10.21 1.57 -7.86
C ARG A 44 -10.06 2.66 -8.91
N GLY A 45 -9.83 2.26 -10.15
CA GLY A 45 -9.74 3.18 -11.29
C GLY A 45 -8.45 3.99 -11.35
N ALA A 46 -7.35 3.47 -10.79
CA ALA A 46 -6.05 4.10 -10.98
C ALA A 46 -5.68 4.09 -12.47
N THR A 47 -5.38 5.27 -13.02
CA THR A 47 -4.99 5.42 -14.42
C THR A 47 -3.56 4.93 -14.66
N GLN A 48 -2.68 5.12 -13.68
CA GLN A 48 -1.33 4.55 -13.70
C GLN A 48 -1.37 3.16 -13.08
N LYS A 49 -0.94 2.16 -13.85
CA LYS A 49 -0.98 0.73 -13.51
C LYS A 49 0.41 0.12 -13.37
N LYS A 50 1.47 0.88 -13.69
CA LYS A 50 2.87 0.46 -13.54
C LYS A 50 3.75 1.66 -13.16
N GLY A 51 4.70 1.43 -12.26
CA GLY A 51 5.62 2.46 -11.78
C GLY A 51 6.52 1.92 -10.67
N TYR A 52 7.25 2.83 -10.03
CA TYR A 52 8.12 2.50 -8.90
C TYR A 52 7.35 2.45 -7.58
N LEU A 53 7.83 1.65 -6.64
CA LEU A 53 7.38 1.68 -5.25
C LEU A 53 8.23 2.69 -4.46
N CYS A 54 7.57 3.51 -3.65
CA CYS A 54 8.23 4.46 -2.75
C CYS A 54 8.02 4.02 -1.29
N LEU A 55 9.09 4.10 -0.50
CA LEU A 55 9.03 3.95 0.96
C LEU A 55 9.26 5.33 1.55
N GLU A 56 8.22 5.87 2.17
CA GLU A 56 8.22 7.22 2.69
C GLU A 56 8.27 7.23 4.23
N SER A 57 8.98 8.23 4.76
CA SER A 57 9.02 8.55 6.19
C SER A 57 8.63 10.02 6.34
N GLU A 58 7.51 10.30 7.01
CA GLU A 58 7.07 11.67 7.26
C GLU A 58 7.21 12.00 8.76
N GLY A 59 8.05 12.99 9.10
CA GLY A 59 8.09 13.61 10.43
C GLY A 59 8.70 12.78 11.58
N ALA A 60 8.93 11.49 11.40
CA ALA A 60 9.60 10.62 12.38
C ALA A 60 10.40 9.52 11.68
N GLU A 61 11.28 8.85 12.41
CA GLU A 61 12.01 7.67 11.94
C GLU A 61 11.07 6.48 11.71
N ILE A 62 11.27 5.77 10.59
CA ILE A 62 10.57 4.53 10.25
C ILE A 62 11.57 3.45 9.87
N HIS A 63 11.28 2.20 10.23
CA HIS A 63 12.06 1.03 9.82
C HIS A 63 11.22 0.11 8.95
N PHE A 64 11.79 -0.32 7.83
CA PHE A 64 11.21 -1.35 6.96
C PHE A 64 12.04 -2.62 7.02
N ARG A 65 11.38 -3.77 6.98
CA ARG A 65 12.05 -5.08 6.89
C ARG A 65 11.19 -6.07 6.12
N ASN A 66 11.81 -7.15 5.64
CA ASN A 66 11.12 -8.26 4.98
C ASN A 66 10.27 -7.84 3.78
N ILE A 67 10.73 -6.85 3.01
CA ILE A 67 10.06 -6.39 1.80
C ILE A 67 10.20 -7.49 0.75
N LYS A 68 9.07 -7.98 0.25
CA LYS A 68 9.00 -9.02 -0.77
C LYS A 68 8.04 -8.57 -1.85
N ILE A 69 8.42 -8.81 -3.10
CA ILE A 69 7.60 -8.50 -4.26
C ILE A 69 7.32 -9.82 -4.98
N MET A 70 6.05 -10.06 -5.24
CA MET A 70 5.59 -11.14 -6.12
C MET A 70 5.03 -10.49 -7.38
N GLU A 71 5.80 -10.53 -8.46
CA GLU A 71 5.33 -10.03 -9.75
C GLU A 71 4.19 -10.88 -10.26
N LEU A 72 3.12 -10.23 -10.70
CA LEU A 72 2.01 -10.91 -11.37
C LEU A 72 2.31 -11.04 -12.86
N PRO A 73 1.69 -12.01 -13.55
CA PRO A 73 1.81 -12.11 -15.00
C PRO A 73 1.51 -10.76 -15.68
N PRO A 74 2.23 -10.41 -16.76
CA PRO A 74 2.02 -9.15 -17.44
C PRO A 74 0.59 -9.06 -17.97
N GLY A 75 -0.09 -7.96 -17.63
CA GLY A 75 -1.40 -7.60 -18.18
C GLY A 75 -1.29 -6.67 -19.39
N VAL A 76 -2.44 -6.21 -19.89
CA VAL A 76 -2.49 -5.16 -20.92
C VAL A 76 -2.36 -3.80 -20.25
N THR A 77 -1.17 -3.21 -20.33
CA THR A 77 -0.87 -1.86 -19.84
C THR A 77 -0.40 -1.02 -21.01
N ALA A 78 -1.16 0.03 -21.34
CA ALA A 78 -0.78 0.96 -22.40
C ALA A 78 0.34 1.90 -21.92
N PRO A 79 1.19 2.47 -22.81
CA PRO A 79 2.30 3.33 -22.42
C PRO A 79 1.90 4.50 -21.52
N GLU A 80 0.73 5.10 -21.77
CA GLU A 80 0.17 6.19 -20.97
C GLU A 80 -0.22 5.79 -19.54
N GLN A 81 -0.37 4.49 -19.28
CA GLN A 81 -0.69 3.94 -17.96
C GLN A 81 0.58 3.58 -17.15
N VAL A 82 1.77 3.94 -17.64
CA VAL A 82 3.04 3.79 -16.93
C VAL A 82 3.46 5.16 -16.38
N ALA A 83 3.82 5.21 -15.10
CA ALA A 83 4.28 6.42 -14.41
C ALA A 83 5.74 6.76 -14.70
#